data_AF-A0AAU0KV90-F1
#
_entry.id   AF-A0AAU0KV90-F1
#
_cell.length_a   1.000
_cell.length_b   1.000
_cell.length_c   1.000
_cell.angle_alpha   90.00
_cell.angle_beta   90.00
_cell.angle_gamma   90.00
#
_symmetry.space_group_name_H-M   'P 1'
#
loop_
_entity.id
_entity.type
_entity.pdbx_description
1 polymer ?
#
loop_
_entity_poly.entity_id
_entity_poly.type
_entity_poly.pdbx_seq_one_letter_code
_entity_poly.pdbx_strand_id
1 'polypeptide(L)'
;MQQLSLFMLTYEDLKSDVEKICKDKFTITKYHPNPNISSTLAWDAIPDKIKEILIDLRYRGDYSSRTRKYIQRPAYSGDLQSFGRVIADRSIWLSVPDDRFKRRVEFYESN
;
A
#
# COMPACT_ATOMS: atom_id res chain seq x y z
N MET A 1 21.26 18.69 5.74
CA MET A 1 21.54 17.24 5.67
C MET A 1 20.79 16.44 6.73
N GLN A 2 20.65 16.93 7.97
CA GLN A 2 19.94 16.22 9.06
C GLN A 2 18.47 15.85 8.75
N GLN A 3 17.70 16.75 8.13
CA GLN A 3 16.29 16.53 7.80
C GLN A 3 16.08 15.40 6.77
N LEU A 4 16.95 15.33 5.76
CA LEU A 4 16.89 14.27 4.73
C LEU A 4 17.19 12.91 5.34
N SER A 5 18.20 12.81 6.21
CA SER A 5 18.52 11.56 6.89
C SER A 5 17.39 11.06 7.77
N LEU A 6 16.71 11.95 8.51
CA LEU A 6 15.54 11.60 9.32
C LEU A 6 14.37 11.11 8.45
N PHE A 7 14.15 11.76 7.30
CA PHE A 7 13.15 11.33 6.34
C PHE A 7 13.43 9.92 5.81
N MET A 8 14.66 9.64 5.39
CA MET A 8 15.04 8.33 4.86
C MET A 8 14.89 7.22 5.91
N LEU A 9 15.30 7.47 7.15
CA LEU A 9 15.11 6.51 8.25
C LEU A 9 13.62 6.21 8.47
N THR A 10 12.79 7.26 8.54
CA THR A 10 11.34 7.10 8.71
C THR A 10 10.73 6.31 7.54
N TYR A 11 11.19 6.59 6.32
CA TYR A 11 10.72 5.88 5.13
C TYR A 11 11.09 4.40 5.16
N GLU A 12 12.32 4.04 5.52
CA GLU A 12 12.75 2.64 5.64
C GLU A 12 11.99 1.90 6.75
N ASP A 13 11.70 2.54 7.87
CA ASP A 13 10.86 1.96 8.94
C ASP A 13 9.44 1.67 8.43
N LEU A 14 8.84 2.60 7.71
CA LEU A 14 7.50 2.43 7.11
C LEU A 14 7.48 1.34 6.06
N LYS A 15 8.50 1.30 5.20
CA LYS A 15 8.70 0.24 4.20
C LYS A 15 8.83 -1.12 4.86
N SER A 16 9.64 -1.24 5.91
CA SER A 16 9.79 -2.47 6.68
C SER A 16 8.47 -2.92 7.30
N ASP A 17 7.67 -1.99 7.80
CA ASP A 17 6.36 -2.30 8.39
C ASP A 17 5.33 -2.74 7.33
N VAL A 18 5.28 -2.08 6.17
CA VAL A 18 4.46 -2.52 5.03
C VAL A 18 4.89 -3.89 4.53
N GLU A 19 6.20 -4.12 4.42
CA GLU A 19 6.76 -5.41 4.04
C GLU A 19 6.36 -6.50 5.03
N LYS A 20 6.48 -6.26 6.34
CA LYS A 20 6.02 -7.20 7.39
C LYS A 20 4.54 -7.54 7.23
N ILE A 21 3.68 -6.55 6.96
CA ILE A 21 2.26 -6.79 6.71
C ILE A 21 2.07 -7.64 5.44
N CYS A 22 2.80 -7.38 4.37
CA CYS A 22 2.66 -8.14 3.12
C CYS A 22 3.28 -9.55 3.21
N LYS A 23 4.22 -9.77 4.11
CA LYS A 23 4.85 -11.08 4.38
C LYS A 23 4.09 -11.89 5.43
N ASP A 24 3.18 -11.27 6.17
CA ASP A 24 2.37 -11.94 7.18
C ASP A 24 1.49 -13.05 6.58
N LYS A 25 1.54 -14.23 7.18
CA LYS A 25 0.86 -15.43 6.68
C LYS A 25 -0.65 -15.25 6.64
N PHE A 26 -1.23 -14.55 7.61
CA PHE A 26 -2.67 -14.30 7.63
C PHE A 26 -3.07 -13.39 6.46
N THR A 27 -2.29 -12.33 6.21
CA THR A 27 -2.50 -11.41 5.10
C THR A 27 -2.37 -12.10 3.74
N ILE A 28 -1.34 -12.93 3.56
CA ILE A 28 -1.15 -13.74 2.34
C ILE A 28 -2.32 -14.68 2.12
N THR A 29 -2.65 -15.50 3.12
CA THR A 29 -3.76 -16.48 3.03
C THR A 29 -5.08 -15.82 2.67
N LYS A 30 -5.33 -14.62 3.20
CA LYS A 30 -6.60 -13.92 3.02
C LYS A 30 -6.72 -13.21 1.67
N TYR A 31 -5.64 -12.63 1.16
CA TYR A 31 -5.72 -11.70 0.03
C TYR A 31 -4.93 -12.13 -1.21
N HIS A 32 -3.87 -12.91 -1.06
CA HIS A 32 -3.04 -13.32 -2.19
C HIS A 32 -3.81 -14.30 -3.10
N PRO A 33 -3.75 -14.18 -4.45
CA PRO A 33 -4.37 -15.14 -5.36
C PRO A 33 -3.86 -16.59 -5.19
N ASN A 34 -2.59 -16.73 -4.84
CA ASN A 34 -1.96 -17.99 -4.44
C ASN A 34 -1.65 -17.97 -2.93
N PRO A 35 -2.46 -18.59 -2.05
CA PRO A 35 -2.26 -18.53 -0.60
C PRO A 35 -1.02 -19.29 -0.10
N ASN A 36 -0.40 -20.12 -0.94
CA ASN A 36 0.78 -20.92 -0.61
C ASN A 36 2.10 -20.30 -1.12
N ILE A 37 2.05 -19.07 -1.65
CA ILE A 37 3.25 -18.36 -2.08
C ILE A 37 4.22 -18.17 -0.90
N SER A 38 5.53 -18.17 -1.18
CA SER A 38 6.51 -17.80 -0.16
C SER A 38 6.33 -16.33 0.24
N SER A 39 6.55 -16.00 1.52
CA SER A 39 6.40 -14.63 2.01
C SER A 39 7.30 -13.65 1.26
N THR A 40 8.54 -14.04 0.98
CA THR A 40 9.49 -13.24 0.18
C THR A 40 8.94 -12.95 -1.22
N LEU A 41 8.48 -13.98 -1.95
CA LEU A 41 7.96 -13.77 -3.31
C LEU A 41 6.65 -12.97 -3.31
N ALA A 42 5.81 -13.11 -2.28
CA ALA A 42 4.57 -12.34 -2.13
C ALA A 42 4.83 -10.84 -2.03
N TRP A 43 5.94 -10.43 -1.44
CA TRP A 43 6.37 -9.04 -1.36
C TRP A 43 7.08 -8.59 -2.63
N ASP A 44 8.04 -9.39 -3.10
CA ASP A 44 8.91 -9.02 -4.22
C ASP A 44 8.11 -8.83 -5.52
N ALA A 45 7.07 -9.64 -5.72
CA ALA A 45 6.20 -9.57 -6.90
C ALA A 45 5.27 -8.34 -6.94
N ILE A 46 5.13 -7.57 -5.85
CA ILE A 46 4.33 -6.35 -5.86
C ILE A 46 5.08 -5.27 -6.67
N PRO A 47 4.44 -4.61 -7.66
CA PRO A 47 5.06 -3.52 -8.39
C PRO A 47 5.50 -2.36 -7.49
N ASP A 48 6.64 -1.73 -7.79
CA ASP A 48 7.21 -0.69 -6.92
C ASP A 48 6.29 0.53 -6.77
N LYS A 49 5.59 0.95 -7.83
CA LYS A 49 4.57 2.02 -7.75
C LYS A 49 3.47 1.69 -6.72
N ILE A 50 3.08 0.41 -6.60
CA ILE A 50 2.11 -0.02 -5.58
C ILE A 50 2.75 -0.01 -4.19
N LYS A 51 4.00 -0.48 -4.05
CA LYS A 51 4.73 -0.45 -2.77
C LYS A 51 4.83 0.98 -2.23
N GLU A 52 5.20 1.95 -3.06
CA GLU A 52 5.26 3.37 -2.66
C GLU A 52 3.93 3.88 -2.10
N ILE A 53 2.82 3.54 -2.75
CA ILE A 53 1.49 3.98 -2.28
C ILE A 53 1.10 3.27 -0.99
N LEU A 54 1.42 1.98 -0.83
CA LEU A 54 1.18 1.29 0.43
C LEU A 54 1.99 1.92 1.59
N ILE A 55 3.20 2.39 1.31
CA ILE A 55 4.07 3.10 2.26
C ILE A 55 3.48 4.47 2.59
N ASP A 56 3.05 5.26 1.61
CA ASP A 56 2.36 6.54 1.84
C ASP A 56 1.07 6.37 2.65
N LEU A 57 0.26 5.34 2.33
CA LEU A 57 -0.93 5.01 3.11
C LEU A 57 -0.57 4.61 4.54
N ARG A 58 0.54 3.90 4.74
CA ARG A 58 1.01 3.54 6.08
C ARG A 58 1.43 4.77 6.88
N TYR A 59 2.21 5.65 6.27
CA TYR A 59 2.65 6.92 6.85
C TYR A 59 1.45 7.78 7.31
N ARG A 60 0.41 7.85 6.48
CA ARG A 60 -0.80 8.66 6.75
C ARG A 60 -1.77 8.04 7.74
N GLY A 61 -1.53 6.80 8.17
CA GLY A 61 -2.46 6.01 9.00
C GLY A 61 -3.65 5.45 8.23
N ASP A 62 -3.66 5.57 6.90
CA ASP A 62 -4.76 5.15 6.02
C ASP A 62 -4.66 3.66 5.65
N TYR A 63 -3.52 3.01 5.94
CA TYR A 63 -3.34 1.56 5.76
C TYR A 63 -3.71 0.76 7.03
N SER A 64 -5.00 0.46 7.17
CA SER A 64 -5.60 -0.26 8.30
C SER A 64 -6.25 -1.57 7.87
N SER A 65 -6.68 -2.41 8.82
CA SER A 65 -7.45 -3.63 8.50
C SER A 65 -8.72 -3.35 7.68
N ARG A 66 -9.35 -2.17 7.85
CA ARG A 66 -10.55 -1.77 7.09
C ARG A 66 -10.24 -1.50 5.62
N THR A 67 -9.15 -0.81 5.32
CA THR A 67 -8.78 -0.42 3.95
C THR A 67 -8.03 -1.55 3.25
N ARG A 68 -7.23 -2.34 3.99
CA ARG A 68 -6.49 -3.52 3.50
C ARG A 68 -7.37 -4.49 2.72
N LYS A 69 -8.61 -4.72 3.15
CA LYS A 69 -9.50 -5.66 2.46
C LYS A 69 -9.83 -5.26 1.02
N TYR A 70 -9.68 -3.98 0.67
CA TYR A 70 -9.90 -3.46 -0.68
C TYR A 70 -8.60 -3.39 -1.49
N ILE A 71 -7.50 -2.97 -0.87
CA ILE A 71 -6.24 -2.69 -1.59
C ILE A 71 -5.30 -3.90 -1.71
N GLN A 72 -5.35 -4.84 -0.75
CA GLN A 72 -4.30 -5.86 -0.63
C GLN A 72 -4.31 -6.89 -1.76
N ARG A 73 -5.51 -7.32 -2.18
CA ARG A 73 -5.63 -8.28 -3.29
C ARG A 73 -5.16 -7.65 -4.62
N PRO A 74 -5.63 -6.45 -5.02
CA PRO A 74 -5.10 -5.75 -6.19
C PRO A 74 -3.58 -5.55 -6.14
N ALA A 75 -3.03 -5.24 -4.95
CA ALA A 75 -1.59 -5.10 -4.76
C ALA A 75 -0.83 -6.40 -5.06
N TYR A 76 -1.26 -7.52 -4.48
CA TYR A 76 -0.64 -8.83 -4.74
C TYR A 76 -0.78 -9.31 -6.18
N SER A 77 -1.90 -8.99 -6.86
CA SER A 77 -2.05 -9.31 -8.28
C SER A 77 -1.21 -8.43 -9.21
N GLY A 78 -0.57 -7.37 -8.69
CA GLY A 78 0.12 -6.38 -9.50
C GLY A 78 -0.80 -5.62 -10.46
N ASP A 79 -2.11 -5.65 -10.21
CA ASP A 79 -3.13 -5.02 -11.06
C ASP A 79 -3.19 -3.54 -10.71
N LEU A 80 -2.36 -2.76 -11.40
CA LEU A 80 -2.32 -1.32 -11.25
C LEU A 80 -3.71 -0.74 -11.45
N GLN A 81 -4.46 -1.12 -12.49
CA GLN A 81 -5.74 -0.51 -12.81
C GLN A 81 -6.77 -0.73 -11.70
N SER A 82 -6.93 -1.96 -11.21
CA SER A 82 -7.85 -2.26 -10.11
C SER A 82 -7.39 -1.59 -8.82
N PHE A 83 -6.09 -1.54 -8.57
CA PHE A 83 -5.54 -0.82 -7.41
C PHE A 83 -5.88 0.67 -7.50
N GLY A 84 -5.70 1.29 -8.66
CA GLY A 84 -6.04 2.69 -8.94
C GLY A 84 -7.50 3.03 -8.70
N ARG A 85 -8.42 2.16 -9.17
CA ARG A 85 -9.86 2.32 -8.92
C ARG A 85 -10.17 2.34 -7.42
N VAL A 86 -9.52 1.49 -6.63
CA VAL A 86 -9.68 1.47 -5.16
C VAL A 86 -9.11 2.75 -4.53
N ILE A 87 -7.95 3.22 -4.99
CA ILE A 87 -7.34 4.47 -4.51
C ILE A 87 -8.24 5.69 -4.79
N ALA A 88 -8.89 5.71 -5.95
CA ALA A 88 -9.79 6.77 -6.41
C ALA A 88 -11.25 6.63 -5.95
N ASP A 89 -11.62 5.55 -5.25
CA ASP A 89 -12.98 5.38 -4.75
C ASP A 89 -13.18 6.07 -3.41
N ARG A 90 -13.81 7.25 -3.42
CA ARG A 90 -14.04 8.04 -2.21
C ARG A 90 -14.87 7.30 -1.14
N SER A 91 -15.72 6.34 -1.52
CA SER A 91 -16.54 5.58 -0.58
C SER A 91 -15.70 4.67 0.34
N ILE A 92 -14.48 4.32 -0.07
CA ILE A 92 -13.52 3.54 0.72
C ILE A 92 -12.79 4.44 1.73
N TRP A 93 -12.58 5.70 1.37
CA TRP A 93 -11.77 6.68 2.11
C TRP A 93 -12.61 7.76 2.80
N LEU A 94 -13.76 7.37 3.37
CA LEU A 94 -14.69 8.32 4.02
C LEU A 94 -14.07 9.13 5.17
N SER A 95 -13.14 8.54 5.92
CA SER A 95 -12.45 9.20 7.03
C SER A 95 -11.20 9.97 6.59
N VAL A 96 -10.85 9.94 5.31
CA VAL A 96 -9.69 10.63 4.77
C VAL A 96 -10.09 12.06 4.38
N PRO A 97 -9.37 13.10 4.83
CA PRO A 97 -9.63 14.48 4.42
C PRO A 97 -9.55 14.66 2.89
N ASP A 98 -10.41 15.52 2.34
CA ASP A 98 -10.54 15.76 0.89
C ASP A 98 -9.22 16.07 0.18
N ASP A 99 -8.43 17.00 0.73
CA ASP A 99 -7.13 17.38 0.15
C ASP A 99 -6.17 16.18 0.08
N ARG A 100 -6.12 15.37 1.15
CA ARG A 100 -5.29 14.17 1.20
C ARG A 100 -5.74 13.14 0.17
N PHE A 101 -7.04 12.95 0.03
CA PHE A 101 -7.62 12.05 -0.96
C PHE A 101 -7.24 12.50 -2.39
N LYS A 102 -7.45 13.78 -2.73
CA LYS A 102 -7.14 14.33 -4.04
C LYS A 102 -5.66 14.20 -4.41
N ARG A 103 -4.74 14.58 -3.51
CA ARG A 103 -3.29 14.45 -3.74
C ARG A 103 -2.86 13.02 -4.03
N ARG A 104 -3.48 12.03 -3.36
CA ARG A 104 -3.17 10.61 -3.59
C ARG A 104 -3.67 10.14 -4.95
N VAL A 105 -4.88 10.54 -5.34
CA VAL A 105 -5.43 10.24 -6.68
C VAL A 105 -4.54 10.86 -7.75
N GLU A 106 -4.19 12.14 -7.59
CA GLU A 106 -3.28 12.84 -8.50
C GLU A 106 -1.92 12.13 -8.61
N PHE A 107 -1.28 11.76 -7.48
CA PHE A 107 -0.01 11.02 -7.50
C PHE A 107 -0.12 9.68 -8.24
N TYR A 108 -1.23 8.96 -8.07
CA TYR A 108 -1.44 7.70 -8.74
C TYR A 108 -1.67 7.86 -10.25
N GLU A 109 -2.48 8.85 -10.65
CA GLU A 109 -2.85 9.12 -12.05
C GLU A 109 -1.76 9.84 -12.84
N SER A 110 -0.88 10.59 -12.16
CA SER A 110 0.32 11.15 -12.75
C SER A 110 1.28 10.01 -13.09
N ASN A 111 1.62 9.89 -14.38
CA ASN A 111 2.68 9.02 -14.87
C ASN A 111 4.01 9.76 -14.87
#